data_AF-A0A6J7BAP1-F1
#
_entry.id   AF-A0A6J7BAP1-F1
#
_cell.length_a   1.000
_cell.length_b   1.000
_cell.length_c   1.000
_cell.angle_alpha   90.00
_cell.angle_beta   90.00
_cell.angle_gamma   90.00
#
_symmetry.space_group_name_H-M   'P 1'
#
loop_
_entity.id
_entity.type
_entity.pdbx_description
1 polymer ?
#
loop_
_entity_poly.entity_id
_entity_poly.type
_entity_poly.pdbx_seq_one_letter_code
_entity_poly.pdbx_strand_id
1 'polypeptide(L)'
;MVHYQRLLREPPSTLLGSIVDTNTKGVNPDASLHSVSSYLASYNLLSLPVVDANERLLGAVTVDDVLDHLLPTNWRHDHRDSVATTTALENIDTNFTEEV
;
A
#
# COMPACT_ATOMS: atom_id res chain seq x y z
N MET A 1 16.01 -3.78 -2.92
CA MET A 1 14.68 -3.48 -3.54
C MET A 1 14.84 -2.39 -4.58
N VAL A 2 14.04 -2.36 -5.65
CA VAL A 2 14.01 -1.21 -6.58
C VAL A 2 12.62 -0.57 -6.53
N HIS A 3 12.55 0.72 -6.26
CA HIS A 3 11.28 1.45 -6.25
C HIS A 3 10.77 1.67 -7.67
N TYR A 4 9.49 1.38 -7.91
CA TYR A 4 8.88 1.51 -9.23
C TYR A 4 9.03 2.92 -9.82
N GLN A 5 8.84 3.96 -9.00
CA GLN A 5 9.05 5.35 -9.42
C GLN A 5 10.49 5.64 -9.85
N ARG A 6 11.48 4.92 -9.31
CA ARG A 6 12.88 5.04 -9.74
C ARG A 6 13.07 4.41 -11.12
N LEU A 7 12.49 3.23 -11.36
CA LEU A 7 12.50 2.60 -12.69
C LEU A 7 11.91 3.50 -13.78
N LEU A 8 10.85 4.25 -13.47
CA LEU A 8 10.23 5.20 -14.41
C LEU A 8 11.09 6.43 -14.72
N ARG A 9 12.13 6.71 -13.93
CA ARG A 9 13.01 7.89 -14.08
C ARG A 9 14.39 7.55 -14.64
N GLU A 10 14.71 6.27 -14.78
CA GLU A 10 15.98 5.79 -15.29
C GLU A 10 15.82 5.28 -16.72
N PRO A 11 16.83 5.45 -17.61
CA PRO A 11 16.81 4.84 -18.94
C PRO A 11 16.58 3.32 -18.85
N PRO A 12 15.80 2.70 -19.76
CA PRO A 12 15.53 1.26 -19.73
C PRO A 12 16.78 0.37 -19.81
N SER A 13 17.88 0.88 -20.37
CA SER A 13 19.18 0.21 -20.46
C SER A 13 20.02 0.28 -19.17
N THR A 14 19.55 1.01 -18.14
CA THR A 14 20.26 1.16 -16.88
C THR A 14 20.32 -0.17 -16.14
N LEU A 15 21.52 -0.55 -15.68
CA LEU A 15 21.71 -1.76 -14.92
C LEU A 15 20.95 -1.69 -13.58
N LEU A 16 20.10 -2.67 -13.28
CA LEU A 16 19.34 -2.68 -12.02
C LEU A 16 20.24 -2.62 -10.77
N GLY A 17 21.42 -3.24 -10.85
CA GLY A 17 22.41 -3.24 -9.77
C GLY A 17 22.96 -1.86 -9.39
N SER A 18 22.85 -0.84 -10.26
CA SER A 18 23.25 0.53 -9.91
C SER A 18 22.14 1.34 -9.23
N ILE A 19 20.89 0.89 -9.32
CA ILE A 19 19.71 1.60 -8.81
C ILE A 19 18.96 0.84 -7.71
N VAL A 20 19.44 -0.36 -7.37
CA VAL A 20 18.92 -1.14 -6.24
C VAL A 20 19.25 -0.46 -4.93
N ASP A 21 18.24 -0.32 -4.08
CA ASP A 21 18.44 0.03 -2.68
C ASP A 21 18.75 -1.25 -1.88
N THR A 22 19.91 -1.25 -1.22
CA THR A 22 20.40 -2.33 -0.36
C THR A 22 20.18 -2.06 1.13
N ASN A 23 19.67 -0.88 1.49
CA ASN A 23 19.42 -0.52 2.89
C ASN A 23 18.05 -1.00 3.39
N THR A 24 17.10 -1.26 2.49
CA THR A 24 15.81 -1.84 2.85
C THR A 24 16.01 -3.26 3.40
N LYS A 25 15.74 -3.45 4.70
CA LYS A 25 15.78 -4.76 5.34
C LYS A 25 14.45 -5.48 5.16
N GLY A 26 14.53 -6.76 4.85
CA GLY A 26 13.36 -7.63 4.87
C GLY A 26 12.90 -7.93 6.29
N VAL A 27 11.64 -8.33 6.40
CA VAL A 27 11.01 -8.79 7.64
C VAL A 27 11.09 -10.31 7.73
N ASN A 28 11.26 -10.84 8.95
CA ASN A 28 11.27 -12.27 9.19
C ASN A 28 9.86 -12.88 8.98
N PRO A 29 9.71 -14.10 8.45
CA PRO A 29 8.41 -14.74 8.26
C PRO A 29 7.57 -14.91 9.54
N ASP A 30 8.23 -15.00 10.71
CA ASP A 30 7.58 -15.14 12.01
C ASP A 30 7.27 -13.77 12.66
N ALA A 31 7.47 -12.67 11.95
CA ALA A 31 7.21 -11.34 12.48
C ALA A 31 5.72 -11.11 12.74
N SER A 32 5.42 -10.43 13.85
CA SER A 32 4.04 -10.10 14.21
C SER A 32 3.42 -9.10 13.23
N LEU A 33 2.09 -9.15 13.08
CA LEU A 33 1.33 -8.18 12.28
C LEU A 33 1.61 -6.72 12.71
N HIS A 34 1.75 -6.47 14.01
CA HIS A 34 2.10 -5.14 14.54
C HIS A 34 3.47 -4.66 14.06
N SER A 35 4.46 -5.56 14.02
CA SER A 35 5.80 -5.24 13.51
C SER A 35 5.74 -4.91 12.02
N VAL A 36 5.01 -5.71 11.23
CA VAL A 36 4.83 -5.47 9.79
C VAL A 36 4.12 -4.15 9.54
N SER A 37 3.01 -3.87 10.24
CA SER A 37 2.24 -2.64 10.07
C SER A 37 3.01 -1.40 10.50
N SER A 38 3.75 -1.47 11.61
CA SER A 38 4.62 -0.38 12.07
C SER A 38 5.71 -0.08 11.05
N TYR A 39 6.29 -1.11 10.44
CA TYR A 39 7.36 -0.94 9.46
C TYR A 39 6.84 -0.34 8.14
N LEU A 40 5.69 -0.82 7.64
CA LEU A 40 5.02 -0.22 6.49
C LEU A 40 4.70 1.26 6.73
N ALA A 41 4.12 1.58 7.89
CA ALA A 41 3.70 2.95 8.24
C ALA A 41 4.89 3.89 8.46
N SER A 42 5.94 3.43 9.14
CA SER A 42 7.12 4.25 9.46
C SER A 42 7.85 4.77 8.23
N TYR A 43 7.75 4.04 7.12
CA TYR A 43 8.47 4.34 5.88
C TYR A 43 7.54 4.58 4.68
N ASN A 44 6.23 4.71 4.92
CA ASN A 44 5.18 4.84 3.90
C ASN A 44 5.36 3.83 2.75
N LEU A 45 5.67 2.58 3.11
CA LEU A 45 5.97 1.53 2.15
C LEU A 45 4.69 0.89 1.64
N LEU A 46 4.69 0.54 0.36
CA LEU A 46 3.58 -0.17 -0.29
C LEU A 46 3.69 -1.69 -0.11
N SER A 47 4.92 -2.18 0.09
CA SER A 47 5.20 -3.60 0.30
C SER A 47 6.47 -3.80 1.11
N LEU A 48 6.56 -4.98 1.73
CA LEU A 48 7.73 -5.46 2.47
C LEU A 48 8.18 -6.82 1.99
N PRO A 49 9.49 -7.02 1.71
CA PRO A 49 10.02 -8.33 1.42
C PRO A 49 10.11 -9.17 2.70
N VAL A 50 9.67 -10.42 2.62
CA VAL A 50 9.81 -11.41 3.69
C VAL A 50 11.04 -12.27 3.38
N VAL A 51 11.98 -12.35 4.33
CA VAL A 51 13.27 -13.03 4.15
C VAL A 51 13.54 -14.02 5.28
N ASP A 52 14.22 -15.13 4.95
CA ASP A 52 14.66 -16.10 5.95
C ASP A 52 15.94 -15.65 6.70
N ALA A 53 16.42 -16.49 7.63
CA ALA A 53 17.62 -16.22 8.41
C ALA A 53 18.92 -16.15 7.58
N ASN A 54 18.92 -16.63 6.34
CA ASN A 54 20.04 -16.57 5.40
C ASN A 54 19.87 -15.43 4.38
N GLU A 55 18.97 -14.47 4.65
CA GLU A 55 18.63 -13.35 3.77
C GLU A 55 18.05 -13.76 2.40
N ARG A 56 17.47 -14.96 2.32
CA ARG A 56 16.79 -15.42 1.09
C ARG A 56 15.37 -14.91 1.05
N LEU A 57 14.97 -14.36 -0.09
CA LEU A 57 13.62 -13.88 -0.32
C LEU A 57 12.62 -15.05 -0.34
N LEU A 58 11.66 -15.02 0.57
CA LEU A 58 10.55 -15.97 0.63
C LEU A 58 9.31 -15.44 -0.09
N GLY A 59 9.09 -14.13 -0.04
CA GLY A 59 7.93 -13.49 -0.64
C GLY A 59 7.84 -12.00 -0.30
N ALA A 60 6.66 -11.43 -0.46
CA ALA A 60 6.38 -10.05 -0.06
C ALA A 60 4.97 -9.93 0.52
N VAL A 61 4.80 -8.98 1.43
CA VAL A 61 3.50 -8.57 1.99
C VAL A 61 3.21 -7.16 1.51
N THR A 62 1.99 -6.89 1.07
CA THR A 62 1.57 -5.55 0.63
C THR A 62 0.75 -4.84 1.70
N VAL A 63 0.65 -3.51 1.60
CA VAL A 63 -0.09 -2.70 2.58
C VAL A 63 -1.57 -3.01 2.61
N ASP A 64 -2.17 -3.36 1.48
CA ASP A 64 -3.57 -3.75 1.36
C ASP A 64 -3.89 -5.07 2.07
N ASP A 65 -3.00 -6.07 2.01
CA ASP A 65 -3.13 -7.31 2.79
C ASP A 65 -3.10 -7.03 4.30
N VAL A 66 -2.25 -6.10 4.73
CA VAL A 66 -2.16 -5.70 6.15
C VAL A 66 -3.42 -4.95 6.58
N LEU A 67 -3.95 -4.07 5.73
CA LEU A 67 -5.22 -3.37 6.00
C LEU A 67 -6.38 -4.36 6.12
N ASP A 68 -6.43 -5.40 5.26
CA ASP A 68 -7.45 -6.44 5.36
C ASP A 68 -7.41 -7.22 6.66
N HIS A 69 -6.24 -7.36 7.25
CA HIS A 69 -6.09 -8.03 8.53
C HIS A 69 -6.37 -7.10 9.73
N LEU A 70 -6.14 -5.79 9.59
CA LEU A 70 -6.33 -4.82 10.67
C LEU A 70 -7.75 -4.27 10.76
N LEU A 71 -8.45 -4.19 9.64
CA LEU A 71 -9.76 -3.56 9.56
C LEU A 71 -10.90 -4.57 9.77
N PRO A 72 -12.08 -4.10 10.21
CA PRO A 72 -13.25 -4.97 10.38
C PRO A 72 -13.61 -5.70 9.08
N THR A 73 -14.28 -6.84 9.22
CA THR A 73 -14.86 -7.54 8.08
C THR A 73 -15.76 -6.58 7.29
N ASN A 74 -15.74 -6.68 5.96
CA ASN A 74 -16.54 -5.86 5.05
C ASN A 74 -16.14 -4.37 4.95
N TRP A 75 -15.03 -3.92 5.56
CA TRP A 75 -14.58 -2.52 5.51
C TRP A 75 -14.50 -1.93 4.10
N ARG A 76 -14.20 -2.76 3.09
CA ARG A 76 -14.14 -2.35 1.68
C ARG A 76 -15.51 -2.04 1.07
N HIS A 77 -16.58 -2.71 1.49
CA HIS A 77 -17.94 -2.44 1.01
C HIS A 77 -18.55 -1.28 1.78
N ASP A 78 -18.38 -1.25 3.10
CA ASP A 78 -18.90 -0.19 3.96
C ASP A 78 -18.40 1.19 3.51
N HIS A 79 -17.13 1.29 3.08
CA HIS A 79 -16.59 2.54 2.55
C HIS A 79 -17.19 2.93 1.19
N ARG A 80 -17.51 1.96 0.32
CA ARG A 80 -18.13 2.21 -0.99
C ARG A 80 -19.58 2.71 -0.85
N ASP A 81 -20.33 2.12 0.06
CA ASP A 81 -21.72 2.50 0.31
C ASP A 81 -21.81 3.87 0.99
N SER A 82 -20.85 4.17 1.87
CA SER A 82 -20.70 5.50 2.47
C SER A 82 -20.48 6.59 1.41
N VAL A 83 -19.51 6.37 0.51
CA VAL A 83 -19.19 7.33 -0.55
C VAL A 83 -20.34 7.50 -1.54
N ALA A 84 -21.01 6.41 -1.95
CA ALA A 84 -22.17 6.48 -2.83
C ALA A 84 -23.33 7.26 -2.20
N THR A 85 -23.56 7.09 -0.90
CA THR A 85 -24.58 7.84 -0.16
C THR A 85 -24.21 9.32 -0.05
N THR A 86 -22.95 9.65 0.27
CA THR A 86 -22.48 11.04 0.33
C THR A 86 -22.59 11.75 -1.02
N THR A 87 -22.16 11.12 -2.11
CA THR A 87 -22.27 11.70 -3.47
C THR A 87 -23.73 11.86 -3.90
N ALA A 88 -24.62 10.93 -3.53
CA ALA A 88 -26.05 11.07 -3.81
C ALA A 88 -26.66 12.26 -3.07
N LEU A 89 -26.26 12.52 -1.83
CA LEU A 89 -26.74 13.65 -1.02
C LEU A 89 -26.20 14.99 -1.56
N GLU A 90 -24.93 15.05 -1.95
CA GLU A 90 -24.32 16.29 -2.49
C GLU A 90 -24.93 16.70 -3.85
N ASN A 91 -25.27 15.73 -4.71
CA ASN A 91 -25.92 15.98 -6.00
C ASN A 91 -27.39 16.47 -5.86
N ILE A 92 -28.04 16.15 -4.74
CA ILE A 92 -29.38 16.65 -4.46
C ILE A 92 -29.32 18.14 -4.13
N ASP A 93 -28.30 18.58 -3.37
CA ASP A 93 -28.15 19.99 -2.98
C ASP A 93 -27.78 20.91 -4.16
N THR A 94 -27.00 20.45 -5.13
CA THR A 94 -26.62 21.26 -6.31
C THR A 94 -27.77 21.48 -7.31
N ASN A 95 -28.73 20.57 -7.37
CA ASN A 95 -29.88 20.68 -8.28
C ASN A 95 -30.91 21.72 -7.83
N PHE A 96 -30.86 22.23 -6.59
CA PHE A 96 -31.75 23.28 -6.10
C PHE A 96 -31.22 24.71 -6.33
N THR A 97 -29.99 24.88 -6.80
CA THR A 97 -29.35 26.20 -6.99
C THR A 97 -29.32 26.72 -8.43
N GLU A 98 -29.79 25.96 -9.42
CA GLU A 98 -29.84 26.38 -10.85
C GLU A 98 -31.21 26.90 -11.34
N GLU A 99 -32.23 26.99 -10.49
CA GLU A 99 -33.54 27.60 -10.85
C GLU A 99 -33.79 28.93 -10.11
N VAL A 100 -33.10 30.01 -10.51
CA VAL A 100 -33.61 31.41 -10.41
C VAL A 100 -33.07 32.28 -11.53
#